data_AF-A0A0M7JEJ0-F1
#
_entry.id   AF-A0A0M7JEJ0-F1
#
_cell.length_a   1.000
_cell.length_b   1.000
_cell.length_c   1.000
_cell.angle_alpha   90.00
_cell.angle_beta   90.00
_cell.angle_gamma   90.00
#
_symmetry.space_group_name_H-M   'P 1'
#
loop_
_entity.id
_entity.type
_entity.pdbx_description
1 polymer ?
#
loop_
_entity_poly.entity_id
_entity_poly.type
_entity_poly.pdbx_seq_one_letter_code
_entity_poly.pdbx_strand_id
1 'polypeptide(L)' 'MCHYTARETTFVRGLIPLTDIQLANRLNVDERTVRKWKSGQTRMVFTTWCCLCWLAGLGMLLDNLLSD' A
#
# COMPACT_ATOMS: atom_id res chain seq x y z
N MET A 1 8.76 10.40 9.76
CA MET A 1 8.36 10.13 8.35
C MET A 1 8.27 8.63 8.18
N CYS A 2 7.07 8.05 8.00
CA CYS A 2 6.95 6.62 7.73
C CYS A 2 7.59 6.29 6.37
N HIS A 3 8.75 5.66 6.39
CA HIS A 3 9.42 5.13 5.20
C HIS A 3 8.97 3.68 5.02
N TYR A 4 8.08 3.42 4.07
CA TYR A 4 7.82 2.05 3.60
C TYR A 4 8.75 1.75 2.41
N THR A 5 9.25 0.53 2.37
CA THR A 5 10.16 0.01 1.35
C THR A 5 9.38 -0.74 0.26
N ALA A 6 10.01 -0.98 -0.89
CA ALA A 6 9.42 -1.80 -1.95
C ALA A 6 9.10 -3.23 -1.47
N ARG A 7 9.88 -3.76 -0.51
CA ARG A 7 9.62 -5.06 0.12
C ARG A 7 8.35 -5.05 0.97
N GLU A 8 8.20 -4.09 1.87
CA GLU A 8 6.98 -3.94 2.68
C GLU A 8 5.77 -3.74 1.77
N THR A 9 5.92 -2.95 0.70
CA THR A 9 4.85 -2.72 -0.26
C THR A 9 4.44 -3.99 -0.98
N THR A 10 5.40 -4.81 -1.41
CA THR A 10 5.12 -6.08 -2.06
C THR A 10 4.48 -7.07 -1.07
N PHE A 11 4.92 -7.07 0.18
CA PHE A 11 4.35 -7.90 1.24
C PHE A 11 2.88 -7.53 1.52
N VAL A 12 2.60 -6.26 1.85
CA VAL A 12 1.24 -5.76 2.08
C VAL A 12 0.36 -6.00 0.86
N ARG A 13 0.89 -5.78 -0.35
CA ARG A 13 0.19 -6.07 -1.60
C ARG A 13 -0.20 -7.55 -1.74
N GLY A 14 0.68 -8.46 -1.35
CA GLY A 14 0.44 -9.91 -1.40
C GLY A 14 -0.63 -10.38 -0.42
N LEU A 15 -0.90 -9.63 0.65
CA LEU A 15 -1.98 -9.89 1.61
C LEU A 15 -3.35 -9.45 1.10
N ILE A 16 -3.40 -8.52 0.15
CA ILE A 16 -4.66 -8.00 -0.38
C ILE A 16 -5.20 -8.96 -1.45
N PRO A 17 -6.39 -9.56 -1.27
CA PRO A 17 -7.00 -10.46 -2.24
C PRO A 17 -7.66 -9.70 -3.42
N LEU A 18 -6.95 -8.72 -3.99
CA LEU A 18 -7.39 -7.90 -5.12
C LEU A 18 -6.33 -7.85 -6.20
N THR A 19 -6.73 -7.97 -7.47
CA THR A 19 -5.87 -7.78 -8.64
C THR A 19 -5.34 -6.34 -8.74
N ASP A 20 -4.28 -6.09 -9.51
CA ASP A 20 -3.67 -4.75 -9.65
C ASP A 20 -4.69 -3.73 -10.17
N ILE A 21 -5.56 -4.14 -11.09
CA ILE A 21 -6.65 -3.33 -11.64
C ILE A 21 -7.71 -3.01 -10.58
N GLN A 22 -8.14 -4.00 -9.80
CA GLN A 22 -9.15 -3.78 -8.75
C GLN A 22 -8.62 -2.85 -7.65
N LEU A 23 -7.35 -3.01 -7.28
CA LEU A 23 -6.70 -2.13 -6.32
C LEU A 23 -6.56 -0.70 -6.86
N ALA A 24 -6.14 -0.56 -8.11
CA ALA A 24 -6.03 0.71 -8.81
C ALA A 24 -7.38 1.46 -8.81
N ASN A 25 -8.46 0.76 -9.18
CA ASN A 25 -9.82 1.30 -9.16
C ASN A 25 -10.27 1.70 -7.74
N ARG A 26 -9.97 0.90 -6.71
CA ARG A 26 -10.32 1.20 -5.31
C ARG A 26 -9.59 2.42 -4.77
N LEU A 27 -8.33 2.61 -5.18
CA LEU A 27 -7.48 3.72 -4.73
C LEU A 27 -7.57 4.94 -5.66
N ASN A 28 -8.38 4.86 -6.73
CA ASN A 28 -8.48 5.87 -7.79
C ASN A 28 -7.11 6.28 -8.35
N VAL A 29 -6.24 5.29 -8.56
CA VAL A 29 -4.91 5.46 -9.17
C VAL A 29 -4.81 4.65 -10.46
N ASP A 30 -3.85 4.99 -11.31
CA ASP A 30 -3.53 4.20 -12.49
C ASP A 30 -2.90 2.85 -12.11
N GLU A 31 -3.26 1.78 -12.82
CA GLU A 31 -2.68 0.43 -12.62
C GLU A 31 -1.14 0.45 -12.74
N ARG A 32 -0.60 1.27 -13.63
CA ARG A 32 0.85 1.44 -13.81
C ARG A 32 1.50 2.00 -12.54
N THR A 33 0.81 2.82 -11.78
CA THR A 33 1.27 3.34 -10.48
C THR A 33 1.35 2.21 -9.47
N VAL A 34 0.35 1.32 -9.42
CA VAL A 34 0.36 0.11 -8.58
C VAL A 34 1.54 -0.80 -8.93
N ARG A 35 1.82 -0.99 -10.22
CA ARG A 35 2.98 -1.77 -10.67
C ARG A 35 4.31 -1.13 -10.27
N LYS A 36 4.42 0.20 -10.34
CA LYS A 36 5.63 0.95 -9.92
C LYS A 36 5.89 0.87 -8.41
N TRP A 37 4.87 0.65 -7.60
CA TRP A 37 5.04 0.45 -6.15
C TRP A 37 5.82 -0.83 -5.85
N LYS A 38 5.61 -1.90 -6.62
CA LYS A 38 6.35 -3.17 -6.49
C LYS A 38 7.84 -3.02 -6.83
N SER A 39 8.16 -2.17 -7.81
CA SER A 39 9.54 -1.91 -8.23
C SER A 39 10.24 -0.80 -7.44
N GLY A 40 9.55 -0.15 -6.50
CA GLY A 40 10.09 0.99 -5.73
C GLY A 40 10.37 2.23 -6.58
N GLN A 41 9.90 2.28 -7.83
CA GLN A 41 10.20 3.36 -8.78
C GLN A 41 9.39 4.63 -8.51
N THR A 42 8.33 4.57 -7.71
CA THR A 42 7.51 5.74 -7.38
C THR A 42 7.25 5.81 -5.89
N ARG A 43 7.38 7.02 -5.32
CA ARG A 43 6.99 7.28 -3.95
C ARG A 43 5.46 7.31 -3.88
N MET A 44 4.90 6.50 -3.01
CA MET A 44 3.47 6.46 -2.70
C MET A 44 3.13 7.54 -1.67
N VAL A 45 1.91 8.07 -1.71
CA VAL A 45 1.46 9.01 -0.68
C VAL A 45 1.19 8.24 0.60
N PHE A 46 1.47 8.84 1.76
CA PHE A 46 1.26 8.17 3.05
C PHE A 46 -0.20 7.70 3.23
N THR A 47 -1.17 8.49 2.78
CA THR A 47 -2.59 8.12 2.79
C THR A 47 -2.87 6.84 2.02
N THR A 48 -2.24 6.67 0.85
CA THR A 48 -2.37 5.46 0.03
C THR A 48 -1.76 4.24 0.72
N TRP A 49 -0.65 4.41 1.43
CA TRP A 49 -0.04 3.36 2.24
C TRP A 49 -0.98 2.90 3.35
N CYS A 50 -1.60 3.84 4.07
CA CYS A 50 -2.59 3.55 5.10
C CYS A 50 -3.78 2.75 4.54
N CYS A 51 -4.30 3.14 3.37
CA CYS A 51 -5.36 2.40 2.69
C CYS A 51 -4.93 0.99 2.31
N LEU A 52 -3.68 0.78 1.87
CA LEU A 52 -3.16 -0.56 1.58
C LEU A 52 -3.10 -1.44 2.83
N CYS A 53 -2.56 -0.91 3.94
CA CYS A 53 -2.53 -1.63 5.21
C CYS A 53 -3.96 -2.00 5.67
N TRP A 54 -4.91 -1.09 5.54
CA TRP A 54 -6.31 -1.36 5.86
C TRP A 54 -6.89 -2.48 4.97
N LEU A 55 -6.70 -2.41 3.65
CA LEU A 55 -7.15 -3.43 2.71
C LEU A 55 -6.49 -4.80 2.91
N ALA A 56 -5.26 -4.81 3.42
CA ALA A 56 -4.53 -6.03 3.77
C ALA A 56 -4.99 -6.65 5.10
N GLY A 57 -5.95 -6.05 5.80
CA GLY A 57 -6.35 -6.48 7.14
C GLY A 57 -5.33 -6.13 8.23
N LEU A 58 -4.33 -5.29 7.92
CA LEU A 58 -3.33 -4.78 8.85
C LEU A 58 -3.82 -3.49 9.56
N GLY A 59 -5.14 -3.23 9.57
CA GLY A 59 -5.73 -2.00 10.08
C GLY A 59 -5.25 -1.59 11.48
N MET A 60 -4.90 -2.56 12.35
CA MET A 60 -4.38 -2.29 13.70
C MET A 60 -2.87 -2.00 13.76
N LEU A 61 -2.08 -2.33 12.74
CA LEU A 61 -0.62 -2.09 12.76
C LEU A 61 -0.30 -0.60 12.61
N LEU A 62 -1.15 0.16 11.92
CA LEU A 62 -0.97 1.59 11.70
C LEU A 62 -1.29 2.44 12.94
N ASP A 63 -2.34 2.08 13.69
CA ASP A 63 -2.71 2.77 14.93
C ASP A 63 -1.64 2.61 16.02
N ASN A 64 -0.99 1.43 16.08
CA ASN A 64 0.12 1.19 17.00
C ASN A 64 1.42 1.91 16.59
N LEU A 65 1.60 2.24 15.30
CA LEU A 65 2.80 2.94 14.80
C LEU A 65 2.69 4.48 14.87
N LEU A 66 1.47 5.02 14.97
CA LEU A 66 1.17 6.45 15.09
C LEU A 66 0.91 6.89 16.53
N SER A 67 0.84 5.94 17.48
CA SER A 67 0.61 6.18 18.91
C SER A 67 1.91 6.26 19.74
N ASP A 68 3.07 6.30 19.08
CA ASP A 68 4.40 6.63 19.66
C ASP A 68 4.94 7.92 19.02
#